data_AF-A0A2N5KIR8-F1
#
_entry.id   AF-A0A2N5KIR8-F1
#
_cell.length_a   1.000
_cell.length_b   1.000
_cell.length_c   1.000
_cell.angle_alpha   90.00
_cell.angle_beta   90.00
_cell.angle_gamma   90.00
#
_symmetry.space_group_name_H-M   'P 1'
#
loop_
_entity.id
_entity.type
_entity.pdbx_description
1 polymer ?
#
loop_
_entity_poly.entity_id
_entity_poly.type
_entity_poly.pdbx_seq_one_letter_code
_entity_poly.pdbx_strand_id
1 'polypeptide(L)'
;MGMETRRNRRYYYCKERQGTRVISTYLGTGATADLIAQCAAQRIADARHARAAWKREQQRITDQAALVLSVEADVRTLVHAVLLTNGFHQHKRQWRKRMEQDIVPCAAPAVPAAPQADDGWLALQAALNLKPTPTRKGGKVSKADVAAVEQQRVLAVRQVLLDYPHLWSRARHVISHAEKTLIARVTPQEGLPREFLETALKGIRRDLGYETAPPLEQLLIEQIAVAWLDWDLVQQMYTNNAVSSHT
;
A
#
# COMPACT_ATOMS: atom_id res chain seq x y z
N MET A 1 -0.09 15.67 -37.51
CA MET A 1 -0.50 16.77 -38.42
C MET A 1 0.59 17.83 -38.45
N GLY A 2 0.66 18.67 -39.49
CA GLY A 2 1.71 19.69 -39.57
C GLY A 2 1.43 20.80 -40.57
N MET A 3 1.93 22.00 -40.24
CA MET A 3 1.99 23.15 -41.14
C MET A 3 3.21 23.01 -42.06
N GLU A 4 3.00 23.24 -43.35
CA GLU A 4 4.06 23.26 -44.35
C GLU A 4 4.03 24.59 -45.10
N THR A 5 5.19 25.22 -45.25
CA THR A 5 5.30 26.51 -45.96
C THR A 5 5.96 26.27 -47.32
N ARG A 6 5.26 26.60 -48.42
CA ARG A 6 5.77 26.48 -49.79
C ARG A 6 5.48 27.77 -50.56
N ARG A 7 6.48 28.31 -51.24
CA ARG A 7 6.36 29.53 -52.10
C ARG A 7 5.57 30.66 -51.41
N ASN A 8 5.94 31.00 -50.17
CA ASN A 8 5.30 32.03 -49.34
C ASN A 8 3.82 31.80 -48.96
N ARG A 9 3.32 30.56 -49.10
CA ARG A 9 1.98 30.15 -48.67
C ARG A 9 2.07 29.01 -47.66
N ARG A 10 1.20 29.04 -46.65
CA ARG A 10 1.11 28.03 -45.60
C ARG A 10 -0.01 27.05 -45.89
N TYR A 11 0.28 25.76 -45.80
CA TYR A 11 -0.64 24.65 -46.07
C TYR A 11 -0.71 23.74 -44.84
N TYR A 12 -1.91 23.27 -44.49
CA TYR A 12 -2.07 22.31 -43.39
C TYR A 12 -2.35 20.91 -43.94
N TYR A 13 -1.57 19.93 -43.49
CA TYR A 13 -1.75 18.53 -43.85
C TYR A 13 -2.05 17.67 -42.62
N CYS A 14 -3.07 16.83 -42.72
CA CYS A 14 -3.26 15.72 -41.80
C CYS A 14 -2.51 14.50 -42.34
N LYS A 15 -1.69 13.87 -41.47
CA LYS A 15 -1.00 12.63 -41.81
C LYS A 15 -1.64 11.52 -40.99
N GLU A 16 -2.22 10.55 -41.66
CA GLU A 16 -2.85 9.38 -41.05
C GLU A 16 -2.16 8.11 -41.56
N ARG A 17 -1.94 7.15 -40.66
CA ARG A 17 -1.32 5.88 -41.00
C ARG A 17 -2.43 4.85 -41.21
N GLN A 18 -2.63 4.41 -42.44
CA GLN A 18 -3.52 3.31 -42.79
C GLN A 18 -2.68 2.10 -43.17
N GLY A 19 -2.59 1.14 -42.25
CA GLY A 19 -1.74 -0.05 -42.39
C GLY A 19 -0.26 0.32 -42.55
N THR A 20 0.36 -0.07 -43.67
CA THR A 20 1.77 0.18 -43.96
C THR A 20 2.06 1.53 -44.62
N ARG A 21 1.03 2.27 -45.05
CA ARG A 21 1.19 3.54 -45.78
C ARG A 21 0.76 4.74 -44.93
N VAL A 22 1.47 5.85 -45.08
CA VAL A 22 1.12 7.14 -44.47
C VAL A 22 0.48 8.01 -45.56
N ILE A 23 -0.80 8.33 -45.40
CA ILE A 23 -1.57 9.18 -46.33
C ILE A 23 -1.53 10.61 -45.79
N SER A 24 -1.22 11.56 -46.68
CA SER A 24 -1.24 13.00 -46.36
C SER A 24 -2.46 13.65 -47.02
N THR A 25 -3.43 14.06 -46.20
CA THR A 25 -4.65 14.73 -46.64
C THR A 25 -4.48 16.24 -46.49
N TYR A 26 -4.68 16.97 -47.59
CA TYR A 26 -4.65 18.42 -47.62
C TYR A 26 -5.94 18.99 -47.00
N LEU A 27 -5.81 19.90 -46.03
CA LEU A 27 -6.95 20.45 -45.28
C LEU A 27 -7.18 21.95 -45.48
N GLY A 28 -6.27 22.67 -46.14
CA GLY A 28 -6.45 24.09 -46.42
C GLY A 28 -5.15 24.89 -46.52
N THR A 29 -5.27 26.15 -46.94
CA THR A 29 -4.15 27.09 -47.16
C THR A 29 -4.43 28.46 -46.54
N GLY A 30 -3.38 29.21 -46.23
CA GLY A 30 -3.48 30.58 -45.72
C GLY A 30 -4.23 30.65 -44.38
N ALA A 31 -5.12 31.63 -44.23
CA ALA A 31 -5.87 31.84 -42.98
C ALA A 31 -6.66 30.60 -42.51
N THR A 32 -7.19 29.79 -43.44
CA THR A 32 -7.88 28.54 -43.09
C THR A 32 -6.93 27.49 -42.51
N ALA A 33 -5.72 27.35 -43.06
CA ALA A 33 -4.69 26.47 -42.51
C ALA A 33 -4.27 26.92 -41.10
N ASP A 34 -4.14 28.23 -40.88
CA ASP A 34 -3.79 28.80 -39.58
C ASP A 34 -4.86 28.53 -38.53
N LEU A 35 -6.14 28.70 -38.87
CA LEU A 35 -7.26 28.39 -37.97
C LEU A 35 -7.30 26.90 -37.62
N ILE A 36 -7.13 26.00 -38.59
CA ILE A 36 -7.11 24.56 -38.34
C ILE A 36 -5.93 24.18 -37.45
N ALA A 37 -4.75 24.77 -37.67
CA ALA A 37 -3.58 24.55 -36.84
C ALA A 37 -3.80 25.02 -35.39
N GLN A 38 -4.44 26.18 -35.19
CA GLN A 38 -4.80 26.69 -33.86
C GLN A 38 -5.80 25.76 -33.15
N CYS A 39 -6.86 25.32 -33.83
CA CYS A 39 -7.81 24.36 -33.26
C CYS A 39 -7.15 23.02 -32.90
N ALA A 40 -6.23 22.52 -33.75
CA ALA A 40 -5.49 21.30 -33.46
C ALA A 40 -4.54 21.46 -32.27
N ALA A 41 -3.86 22.61 -32.17
CA ALA A 41 -3.01 22.94 -31.03
C ALA A 41 -3.82 23.01 -29.73
N GLN A 42 -5.00 23.64 -29.76
CA GLN A 42 -5.90 23.70 -28.61
C GLN A 42 -6.34 22.29 -28.15
N ARG A 43 -6.78 21.43 -29.08
CA ARG A 43 -7.15 20.04 -28.74
C ARG A 43 -5.99 19.26 -28.14
N ILE A 44 -4.76 19.47 -28.62
CA ILE A 44 -3.57 18.82 -28.04
C ILE A 44 -3.32 19.35 -26.62
N ALA A 45 -3.46 20.66 -26.39
CA ALA A 45 -3.34 21.28 -25.08
C ALA A 45 -4.40 20.74 -24.11
N ASP A 46 -5.68 20.75 -24.51
CA ASP A 46 -6.79 20.21 -23.72
C ASP A 46 -6.57 18.73 -23.38
N ALA A 47 -6.19 17.92 -24.37
CA ALA A 47 -5.87 16.51 -24.16
C ALA A 47 -4.65 16.31 -23.25
N ARG A 48 -3.69 17.25 -23.23
CA ARG A 48 -2.54 17.21 -22.31
C ARG A 48 -2.96 17.58 -20.90
N HIS A 49 -3.80 18.61 -20.74
CA HIS A 49 -4.36 19.01 -19.45
C HIS A 49 -5.23 17.90 -18.86
N ALA A 50 -6.12 17.29 -19.66
CA ALA A 50 -6.94 16.16 -19.26
C ALA A 50 -6.08 14.95 -18.84
N ARG A 51 -5.07 14.58 -19.63
CA ARG A 51 -4.14 13.49 -19.28
C ARG A 51 -3.35 13.80 -18.01
N ALA A 52 -2.90 15.04 -17.82
CA ALA A 52 -2.19 15.45 -16.61
C ALA A 52 -3.11 15.45 -15.38
N ALA A 53 -4.37 15.85 -15.52
CA ALA A 53 -5.37 15.75 -14.46
C ALA A 53 -5.66 14.29 -14.10
N TRP A 54 -5.91 13.44 -15.10
CA TRP A 54 -6.11 12.00 -14.91
C TRP A 54 -4.92 11.33 -14.21
N LYS A 55 -3.69 11.62 -14.67
CA LYS A 55 -2.48 11.05 -14.06
C LYS A 55 -2.31 11.47 -12.61
N ARG A 56 -2.61 12.74 -12.27
CA ARG A 56 -2.57 13.23 -10.88
C ARG A 56 -3.58 12.48 -10.01
N GLU A 57 -4.78 12.25 -10.51
CA GLU A 57 -5.81 11.53 -9.78
C GLU A 57 -5.46 10.05 -9.57
N GLN A 58 -4.93 9.38 -10.60
CA GLN A 58 -4.44 8.01 -10.48
C GLN A 58 -3.28 7.89 -9.48
N GLN A 59 -2.34 8.85 -9.50
CA GLN A 59 -1.26 8.89 -8.51
C GLN A 59 -1.82 9.07 -7.10
N ARG A 60 -2.80 9.95 -6.90
CA ARG A 60 -3.45 10.17 -5.61
C ARG A 60 -4.06 8.89 -5.02
N ILE A 61 -4.77 8.12 -5.86
CA ILE A 61 -5.33 6.80 -5.49
C ILE A 61 -4.21 5.81 -5.16
N THR A 62 -3.17 5.76 -5.99
CA THR A 62 -2.04 4.83 -5.81
C THR A 62 -1.30 5.11 -4.50
N ASP A 63 -1.03 6.38 -4.19
CA ASP A 63 -0.37 6.81 -2.95
C ASP A 63 -1.23 6.48 -1.73
N GLN A 64 -2.55 6.55 -1.85
CA GLN A 64 -3.48 6.14 -0.80
C GLN A 64 -3.40 4.65 -0.51
N ALA A 65 -3.55 3.83 -1.56
CA ALA A 65 -3.50 2.38 -1.44
C ALA A 65 -2.15 1.93 -0.86
N ALA A 66 -1.05 2.54 -1.29
CA ALA A 66 0.28 2.26 -0.75
C ALA A 66 0.37 2.52 0.77
N LEU A 67 -0.22 3.62 1.24
CA LEU A 67 -0.24 3.96 2.67
C LEU A 67 -1.00 2.92 3.49
N VAL A 68 -2.21 2.55 3.07
CA VAL A 68 -3.05 1.56 3.78
C VAL A 68 -2.41 0.17 3.75
N LEU A 69 -1.87 -0.25 2.59
CA LEU A 69 -1.17 -1.53 2.47
C LEU A 69 0.10 -1.59 3.32
N SER A 70 0.81 -0.47 3.48
CA SER A 70 1.98 -0.41 4.37
C SER A 70 1.60 -0.66 5.83
N VAL A 71 0.49 -0.06 6.29
CA VAL A 71 -0.07 -0.30 7.63
C VAL A 71 -0.45 -1.76 7.81
N GLU A 72 -1.18 -2.34 6.85
CA GLU A 72 -1.58 -3.76 6.94
C GLU A 72 -0.36 -4.69 7.03
N ALA A 73 0.65 -4.45 6.20
CA ALA A 73 1.86 -5.26 6.19
C ALA A 73 2.58 -5.20 7.55
N ASP A 74 2.64 -4.01 8.15
CA ASP A 74 3.25 -3.81 9.46
C ASP A 74 2.48 -4.53 10.57
N VAL A 75 1.16 -4.28 10.66
CA VAL A 75 0.32 -4.97 11.66
C VAL A 75 0.38 -6.48 11.50
N ARG A 76 0.29 -7.00 10.28
CA ARG A 76 0.35 -8.45 10.02
C ARG A 76 1.67 -9.06 10.48
N THR A 77 2.78 -8.37 10.28
CA THR A 77 4.11 -8.83 10.71
C THR A 77 4.19 -8.94 12.23
N LEU A 78 3.68 -7.94 12.97
CA LEU A 78 3.62 -7.98 14.43
C LEU A 78 2.68 -9.07 14.93
N VAL A 79 1.50 -9.23 14.34
CA VAL A 79 0.56 -10.32 14.67
C VAL A 79 1.23 -11.68 14.49
N HIS A 80 1.90 -11.90 13.36
CA HIS A 80 2.68 -13.13 13.13
C HIS A 80 3.70 -13.39 14.24
N ALA A 81 4.46 -12.35 14.61
CA ALA A 81 5.49 -12.44 15.65
C ALA A 81 4.90 -12.81 17.02
N VAL A 82 3.80 -12.18 17.40
CA VAL A 82 3.13 -12.45 18.68
C VAL A 82 2.52 -13.86 18.69
N LEU A 83 1.86 -14.28 17.62
CA LEU A 83 1.26 -15.61 17.55
C LEU A 83 2.33 -16.71 17.67
N LEU A 84 3.46 -16.56 16.97
CA LEU A 84 4.58 -17.51 17.07
C LEU A 84 5.17 -17.58 18.49
N THR A 85 5.38 -16.43 19.13
CA THR A 85 5.92 -16.40 20.50
C THR A 85 4.96 -16.96 21.54
N ASN A 86 3.65 -16.97 21.26
CA ASN A 86 2.63 -17.60 22.08
C ASN A 86 2.38 -19.09 21.72
N GLY A 87 3.22 -19.69 20.88
CA GLY A 87 3.15 -21.12 20.55
C GLY A 87 2.08 -21.49 19.53
N PHE A 88 1.54 -20.51 18.79
CA PHE A 88 0.70 -20.78 17.64
C PHE A 88 1.56 -21.06 16.41
N HIS A 89 1.04 -21.87 15.49
CA HIS A 89 1.66 -22.15 14.21
C HIS A 89 0.62 -22.10 13.09
N GLN A 90 1.07 -21.88 11.87
CA GLN A 90 0.21 -21.86 10.71
C GLN A 90 0.14 -23.26 10.08
N HIS A 91 -1.05 -23.85 10.05
CA HIS A 91 -1.33 -25.12 9.37
C HIS A 91 -2.39 -24.88 8.29
N LYS A 92 -2.05 -25.10 7.02
CA LYS A 92 -2.93 -24.82 5.86
C LYS A 92 -3.54 -23.41 5.90
N ARG A 93 -2.71 -22.40 6.18
CA ARG A 93 -3.09 -20.98 6.34
C ARG A 93 -3.97 -20.65 7.55
N GLN A 94 -4.26 -21.61 8.42
CA GLN A 94 -5.00 -21.39 9.67
C GLN A 94 -4.06 -21.42 10.87
N TRP A 95 -4.23 -20.51 11.81
CA TRP A 95 -3.49 -20.52 13.06
C TRP A 95 -4.04 -21.57 14.02
N ARG A 96 -3.15 -22.37 14.62
CA ARG A 96 -3.50 -23.39 15.61
C ARG A 96 -2.50 -23.35 16.77
N LYS A 97 -3.01 -23.48 17.99
CA LYS A 97 -2.17 -23.63 19.19
C LYS A 97 -1.54 -25.03 19.19
N ARG A 98 -0.25 -25.14 19.48
CA ARG A 98 0.38 -26.44 19.73
C ARG A 98 -0.08 -26.98 21.10
N MET A 99 -0.28 -28.28 21.19
CA MET A 99 -0.35 -28.95 22.49
C MET A 99 1.03 -28.86 23.15
N GLU A 100 1.05 -28.69 24.48
CA GLU A 100 2.17 -28.25 25.33
C GLU A 100 3.39 -29.19 25.41
N GLN A 101 3.46 -30.18 24.52
CA GLN A 101 4.58 -31.10 24.43
C GLN A 101 5.63 -30.51 23.47
N ASP A 102 6.88 -30.43 23.93
CA ASP A 102 8.11 -30.15 23.16
C ASP A 102 8.59 -28.69 23.06
N ILE A 103 8.62 -27.95 24.18
CA ILE A 103 9.62 -26.87 24.33
C ILE A 103 10.87 -27.49 24.95
N VAL A 104 11.72 -28.09 24.12
CA VAL A 104 13.10 -28.41 24.51
C VAL A 104 13.85 -27.07 24.62
N PRO A 105 14.61 -26.80 25.69
CA PRO A 105 15.43 -25.61 25.78
C PRO A 105 16.54 -25.70 24.73
N CYS A 106 16.38 -24.99 23.61
CA CYS A 106 17.45 -24.75 22.65
C CYS A 106 18.07 -23.39 22.97
N ALA A 107 19.41 -23.32 23.02
CA ALA A 107 20.12 -22.06 23.21
C ALA A 107 19.74 -21.08 22.10
N ALA A 108 19.42 -19.84 22.49
CA ALA A 108 19.07 -18.78 21.55
C ALA A 108 20.23 -18.55 20.57
N PRO A 109 19.98 -18.47 19.25
CA PRO A 109 21.02 -18.10 18.31
C PRO A 109 21.50 -16.68 18.64
N ALA A 110 22.82 -16.45 18.53
CA ALA A 110 23.40 -15.13 18.65
C ALA A 110 22.85 -14.23 17.54
N VAL A 111 21.87 -13.39 17.87
CA VAL A 111 21.43 -12.28 17.02
C VAL A 111 22.60 -11.27 17.01
N PRO A 112 23.09 -10.83 15.84
CA PRO A 112 24.20 -9.89 15.77
C PRO A 112 23.83 -8.56 16.45
N ALA A 113 24.85 -7.95 17.05
CA ALA A 113 24.77 -6.74 17.87
C ALA A 113 24.02 -5.59 17.18
N ALA A 114 23.31 -4.82 18.01
CA ALA A 114 22.42 -3.71 17.68
C ALA A 114 22.92 -2.78 16.56
N PRO A 115 22.01 -2.35 15.69
CA PRO A 115 22.04 -0.96 15.24
C PRO A 115 20.62 -0.33 15.15
N GLN A 116 20.54 0.84 14.51
CA GLN A 116 19.52 1.90 14.45
C GLN A 116 18.02 1.50 14.35
N ALA A 117 17.11 2.46 14.58
CA ALA A 117 15.64 2.25 14.69
C ALA A 117 14.93 1.62 13.46
N ASP A 118 15.59 1.53 12.30
CA ASP A 118 15.10 0.79 11.13
C ASP A 118 15.55 -0.69 11.13
N ASP A 119 16.57 -1.05 11.91
CA ASP A 119 17.14 -2.39 11.95
C ASP A 119 16.24 -3.39 12.68
N GLY A 120 15.42 -2.92 13.63
CA GLY A 120 14.49 -3.79 14.37
C GLY A 120 13.43 -4.45 13.48
N TRP A 121 12.92 -3.72 12.48
CA TRP A 121 11.92 -4.27 11.55
C TRP A 121 12.54 -5.29 10.60
N LEU A 122 13.74 -4.96 10.09
CA LEU A 122 14.52 -5.87 9.25
C LEU A 122 14.89 -7.14 10.01
N ALA A 123 15.33 -7.01 11.27
CA ALA A 123 15.64 -8.13 12.15
C ALA A 123 14.42 -9.01 12.42
N LEU A 124 13.24 -8.40 12.64
CA LEU A 124 11.99 -9.13 12.83
C LEU A 124 11.61 -9.92 11.57
N GLN A 125 11.68 -9.28 10.40
CA GLN A 125 11.42 -9.95 9.13
C GLN A 125 12.43 -11.07 8.85
N ALA A 126 13.71 -10.86 9.15
CA ALA A 126 14.75 -11.87 9.00
C ALA A 126 14.49 -13.08 9.91
N ALA A 127 14.13 -12.83 11.18
CA ALA A 127 13.77 -13.87 12.14
C ALA A 127 12.56 -14.68 11.65
N LEU A 128 11.49 -14.01 11.19
CA LEU A 128 10.30 -14.68 10.66
C LEU A 128 10.57 -15.51 9.40
N ASN A 129 11.52 -15.08 8.57
CA ASN A 129 11.84 -15.71 7.28
C ASN A 129 12.93 -16.80 7.35
N LEU A 130 13.34 -17.23 8.54
CA LEU A 130 14.30 -18.34 8.70
C LEU A 130 13.81 -19.60 7.97
N LYS A 131 14.65 -20.13 7.06
CA LYS A 131 14.34 -21.32 6.25
C LYS A 131 15.02 -22.56 6.82
N PRO A 132 14.37 -23.74 6.77
CA PRO A 132 14.99 -24.98 7.20
C PRO A 132 16.13 -25.35 6.24
N THR A 133 17.31 -25.60 6.80
CA THR A 133 18.48 -26.09 6.07
C THR A 133 18.66 -27.58 6.35
N PRO A 134 18.96 -28.42 5.33
CA PRO A 134 19.12 -29.85 5.53
C PRO A 134 20.44 -30.13 6.27
N THR A 135 20.37 -30.81 7.42
CA THR A 135 21.55 -31.18 8.22
C THR A 135 22.31 -32.38 7.66
N ARG A 136 21.69 -33.17 6.77
CA ARG A 136 22.27 -34.40 6.19
C ARG A 136 22.79 -34.17 4.78
N LYS A 137 23.90 -34.86 4.42
CA LYS A 137 24.59 -34.83 3.10
C LYS A 137 23.74 -35.21 1.86
N GLY A 138 22.43 -35.40 1.99
CA GLY A 138 21.49 -35.77 0.92
C GLY A 138 20.48 -34.68 0.52
N GLY A 139 20.58 -33.46 1.07
CA GLY A 139 19.79 -32.29 0.62
C GLY A 139 18.29 -32.29 0.95
N LYS A 140 17.72 -33.39 1.49
CA LYS A 140 16.32 -33.44 1.94
C LYS A 140 16.18 -32.92 3.38
N VAL A 141 15.27 -31.98 3.57
CA VAL A 141 14.92 -31.43 4.89
C VAL A 141 14.15 -32.48 5.69
N SER A 142 14.66 -32.84 6.87
CA SER A 142 14.00 -33.75 7.81
C SER A 142 12.88 -33.05 8.59
N LYS A 143 11.90 -33.80 9.11
CA LYS A 143 10.93 -33.27 10.09
C LYS A 143 11.62 -32.66 11.30
N ALA A 144 12.75 -33.23 11.73
CA ALA A 144 13.55 -32.69 12.82
C ALA A 144 14.19 -31.34 12.47
N ASP A 145 14.66 -31.16 11.23
CA ASP A 145 15.23 -29.88 10.76
C ASP A 145 14.18 -28.78 10.72
N VAL A 146 12.95 -29.12 10.28
CA VAL A 146 11.82 -28.18 10.30
C VAL A 146 11.46 -27.79 11.73
N ALA A 147 11.40 -28.75 12.66
CA ALA A 147 11.11 -28.48 14.07
C ALA A 147 12.19 -27.61 14.72
N ALA A 148 13.47 -27.88 14.45
CA ALA A 148 14.59 -27.11 14.97
C ALA A 148 14.59 -25.66 14.47
N VAL A 149 14.39 -25.44 13.16
CA VAL A 149 14.30 -24.07 12.62
C VAL A 149 13.05 -23.34 13.11
N GLU A 150 11.94 -24.03 13.32
CA GLU A 150 10.76 -23.41 13.91
C GLU A 150 11.01 -22.95 15.36
N GLN A 151 11.66 -23.78 16.18
CA GLN A 151 12.08 -23.39 17.53
C GLN A 151 13.06 -22.21 17.48
N GLN A 152 14.04 -22.26 16.58
CA GLN A 152 14.98 -21.17 16.37
C GLN A 152 14.28 -19.86 15.96
N ARG A 153 13.25 -19.95 15.11
CA ARG A 153 12.41 -18.82 14.71
C ARG A 153 11.68 -18.23 15.91
N VAL A 154 11.04 -19.05 16.73
CA VAL A 154 10.32 -18.57 17.93
C VAL A 154 11.28 -17.84 18.89
N LEU A 155 12.46 -18.41 19.13
CA LEU A 155 13.47 -17.80 20.00
C LEU A 155 14.01 -16.49 19.42
N ALA A 156 14.35 -16.47 18.13
CA ALA A 156 14.85 -15.26 17.46
C ALA A 156 13.80 -14.14 17.46
N VAL A 157 12.54 -14.46 17.15
CA VAL A 157 11.44 -13.47 17.19
C VAL A 157 11.25 -12.94 18.61
N ARG A 158 11.24 -13.82 19.62
CA ARG A 158 11.12 -13.40 21.02
C ARG A 158 12.25 -12.47 21.43
N GLN A 159 13.48 -12.79 21.02
CA GLN A 159 14.65 -11.96 21.29
C GLN A 159 14.53 -10.58 20.63
N VAL A 160 14.17 -10.52 19.34
CA VAL A 160 13.96 -9.25 18.64
C VAL A 160 12.87 -8.41 19.29
N LEU A 161 11.75 -9.00 19.72
CA LEU A 161 10.69 -8.24 20.41
C LEU A 161 11.15 -7.68 21.76
N LEU A 162 12.10 -8.34 22.44
CA LEU A 162 12.69 -7.84 23.70
C LEU A 162 13.73 -6.74 23.44
N ASP A 163 14.56 -6.91 22.40
CA ASP A 163 15.62 -5.97 22.06
C ASP A 163 15.08 -4.66 21.46
N TYR A 164 13.94 -4.73 20.77
CA TYR A 164 13.33 -3.60 20.06
C TYR A 164 11.90 -3.31 20.55
N PRO A 165 11.70 -2.85 21.81
CA PRO A 165 10.36 -2.55 22.34
C PRO A 165 9.64 -1.42 21.59
N HIS A 166 10.39 -0.56 20.90
CA HIS A 166 9.84 0.57 20.13
C HIS A 166 9.12 0.14 18.84
N LEU A 167 9.19 -1.14 18.43
CA LEU A 167 8.45 -1.65 17.26
C LEU A 167 6.95 -1.39 17.37
N TRP A 168 6.40 -1.51 18.58
CA TRP A 168 4.99 -1.21 18.88
C TRP A 168 4.65 0.25 18.64
N SER A 169 5.47 1.17 19.16
CA SER A 169 5.28 2.61 18.99
C SER A 169 5.44 3.02 17.53
N ARG A 170 6.37 2.40 16.80
CA ARG A 170 6.55 2.63 15.35
C ARG A 170 5.30 2.23 14.58
N ALA A 171 4.78 1.02 14.78
CA ALA A 171 3.58 0.56 14.08
C ALA A 171 2.38 1.47 14.38
N ARG A 172 2.18 1.86 15.64
CA ARG A 172 1.16 2.85 16.02
C ARG A 172 1.38 4.21 15.36
N HIS A 173 2.63 4.66 15.21
CA HIS A 173 2.94 5.91 14.53
C HIS A 173 2.57 5.85 13.03
N VAL A 174 2.87 4.74 12.34
CA VAL A 174 2.50 4.54 10.93
C VAL A 174 0.98 4.55 10.76
N ILE A 175 0.26 3.85 11.64
CA ILE A 175 -1.21 3.87 11.68
C ILE A 175 -1.76 5.28 11.91
N SER A 176 -1.23 5.99 12.92
CA SER A 176 -1.65 7.36 13.25
C SER A 176 -1.37 8.34 12.11
N HIS A 177 -0.27 8.14 11.39
CA HIS A 177 0.05 8.92 10.19
C HIS A 177 -0.93 8.63 9.06
N ALA A 178 -1.25 7.35 8.82
CA ALA A 178 -2.23 6.95 7.82
C ALA A 178 -3.61 7.53 8.09
N GLU A 179 -4.10 7.44 9.33
CA GLU A 179 -5.36 8.04 9.76
C GLU A 179 -5.40 9.55 9.50
N LYS A 180 -4.39 10.30 9.95
CA LYS A 180 -4.31 11.75 9.74
C LYS A 180 -4.30 12.12 8.26
N THR A 181 -3.53 11.40 7.45
CA THR A 181 -3.45 11.63 6.01
C THR A 181 -4.77 11.31 5.30
N LEU A 182 -5.47 10.24 5.70
CA LEU A 182 -6.78 9.89 5.15
C LEU A 182 -7.85 10.93 5.53
N ILE A 183 -7.93 11.31 6.81
CA ILE A 183 -8.87 12.36 7.28
C ILE A 183 -8.64 13.66 6.50
N ALA A 184 -7.39 14.10 6.36
CA ALA A 184 -7.05 15.31 5.60
C ALA A 184 -7.48 15.24 4.12
N ARG A 185 -7.58 14.05 3.54
CA ARG A 185 -8.04 13.84 2.16
C ARG A 185 -9.56 13.79 2.03
N VAL A 186 -10.29 13.34 3.06
CA VAL A 186 -11.77 13.30 3.08
C VAL A 186 -12.39 14.67 3.36
N THR A 187 -11.67 15.60 3.99
CA THR A 187 -12.18 16.94 4.33
C THR A 187 -11.78 18.07 3.34
N PRO A 188 -12.06 18.03 2.02
CA PRO A 188 -12.12 19.26 1.23
C PRO A 188 -13.36 20.10 1.58
N GLN A 189 -13.33 21.40 1.24
CA GLN A 189 -14.21 22.50 1.69
C GLN A 189 -15.75 22.32 1.61
N GLU A 190 -16.27 21.26 0.98
CA GLU A 190 -17.72 20.99 0.83
C GLU A 190 -18.16 19.64 1.46
N GLY A 191 -17.24 18.90 2.11
CA GLY A 191 -17.48 17.56 2.67
C GLY A 191 -17.88 17.52 4.15
N LEU A 192 -17.95 16.31 4.70
CA LEU A 192 -18.20 16.07 6.14
C LEU A 192 -17.15 16.78 7.00
N PRO A 193 -17.54 17.47 8.09
CA PRO A 193 -16.60 18.10 9.00
C PRO A 193 -15.60 17.07 9.53
N ARG A 194 -14.32 17.44 9.60
CA ARG A 194 -13.25 16.62 10.19
C ARG A 194 -13.65 16.05 11.56
N GLU A 195 -14.31 16.87 12.38
CA GLU A 195 -14.80 16.50 13.71
C GLU A 195 -15.78 15.32 13.69
N PHE A 196 -16.60 15.22 12.64
CA PHE A 196 -17.53 14.12 12.47
C PHE A 196 -16.79 12.80 12.25
N LEU A 197 -15.79 12.78 11.37
CA LEU A 197 -14.96 11.59 11.12
C LEU A 197 -14.18 11.17 12.37
N GLU A 198 -13.56 12.13 13.06
CA GLU A 198 -12.85 11.87 14.32
C GLU A 198 -13.79 11.30 15.39
N THR A 199 -15.04 11.79 15.46
CA THR A 199 -16.06 11.27 16.37
C THR A 199 -16.53 9.87 15.98
N ALA A 200 -16.76 9.62 14.69
CA ALA A 200 -17.13 8.30 14.18
C ALA A 200 -16.05 7.25 14.47
N LEU A 201 -14.78 7.59 14.25
CA LEU A 201 -13.65 6.72 14.57
C LEU A 201 -13.56 6.39 16.06
N LYS A 202 -13.75 7.38 16.93
CA LYS A 202 -13.85 7.15 18.38
C LYS A 202 -15.00 6.21 18.72
N GLY A 203 -16.15 6.35 18.06
CA GLY A 203 -17.28 5.44 18.17
C GLY A 203 -16.92 4.00 17.83
N ILE A 204 -16.35 3.78 16.63
CA ILE A 204 -15.90 2.45 16.17
C ILE A 204 -14.90 1.83 17.15
N ARG A 205 -13.89 2.59 17.60
CA ARG A 205 -12.90 2.13 18.58
C ARG A 205 -13.53 1.70 19.90
N ARG A 206 -14.46 2.51 20.42
CA ARG A 206 -15.17 2.21 21.66
C ARG A 206 -16.02 0.95 21.51
N ASP A 207 -16.75 0.83 20.41
CA ASP A 207 -17.66 -0.30 20.18
C ASP A 207 -16.89 -1.62 19.99
N LEU A 208 -15.65 -1.55 19.50
CA LEU A 208 -14.71 -2.68 19.44
C LEU A 208 -13.95 -2.95 20.76
N GLY A 209 -14.20 -2.16 21.82
CA GLY A 209 -13.63 -2.40 23.15
C GLY A 209 -12.18 -1.93 23.31
N TYR A 210 -11.74 -0.90 22.57
CA TYR A 210 -10.35 -0.42 22.56
C TYR A 210 -9.76 -0.14 23.96
N GLU A 211 -10.53 0.45 24.87
CA GLU A 211 -10.06 0.82 26.22
C GLU A 211 -9.70 -0.38 27.10
N THR A 212 -10.34 -1.53 26.87
CA THR A 212 -10.11 -2.77 27.63
C THR A 212 -9.20 -3.76 26.91
N ALA A 213 -8.89 -3.48 25.64
CA ALA A 213 -8.16 -4.39 24.78
C ALA A 213 -6.65 -4.41 25.11
N PRO A 214 -5.97 -5.57 25.02
CA PRO A 214 -4.52 -5.65 25.10
C PRO A 214 -3.84 -4.90 23.92
N PRO A 215 -2.54 -4.57 24.01
CA PRO A 215 -1.86 -3.74 23.02
C PRO A 215 -1.94 -4.25 21.57
N LEU A 216 -1.92 -5.58 21.37
CA LEU A 216 -2.08 -6.16 20.04
C LEU A 216 -3.49 -5.95 19.47
N GLU A 217 -4.52 -6.13 20.30
CA GLU A 217 -5.91 -5.93 19.89
C GLU A 217 -6.19 -4.45 19.65
N GLN A 218 -5.65 -3.55 20.47
CA GLN A 218 -5.71 -2.11 20.20
C GLN A 218 -5.18 -1.77 18.81
N LEU A 219 -4.02 -2.32 18.45
CA LEU A 219 -3.38 -2.08 17.15
C LEU A 219 -4.21 -2.65 15.99
N LEU A 220 -4.86 -3.80 16.17
CA LEU A 220 -5.82 -4.35 15.20
C LEU A 220 -7.07 -3.49 15.05
N ILE A 221 -7.61 -2.97 16.16
CA ILE A 221 -8.75 -2.05 16.16
C ILE A 221 -8.39 -0.76 15.42
N GLU A 222 -7.20 -0.21 15.65
CA GLU A 222 -6.73 0.97 14.92
C GLU A 222 -6.57 0.67 13.41
N GLN A 223 -6.09 -0.51 13.02
CA GLN A 223 -6.03 -0.93 11.62
C GLN A 223 -7.44 -1.01 10.99
N ILE A 224 -8.42 -1.57 11.69
CA ILE A 224 -9.81 -1.64 11.23
C ILE A 224 -10.36 -0.23 11.01
N ALA A 225 -10.06 0.71 11.91
CA ALA A 225 -10.48 2.10 11.78
C ALA A 225 -9.88 2.76 10.53
N VAL A 226 -8.59 2.54 10.23
CA VAL A 226 -7.93 3.02 9.01
C VAL A 226 -8.55 2.40 7.75
N ALA A 227 -8.83 1.09 7.74
CA ALA A 227 -9.46 0.42 6.61
C ALA A 227 -10.88 0.93 6.35
N TRP A 228 -11.63 1.25 7.41
CA TRP A 228 -12.95 1.86 7.30
C TRP A 228 -12.90 3.26 6.66
N LEU A 229 -11.92 4.10 7.04
CA LEU A 229 -11.73 5.41 6.39
C LEU A 229 -11.39 5.30 4.92
N ASP A 230 -10.52 4.35 4.57
CA ASP A 230 -10.15 4.11 3.17
C ASP A 230 -11.39 3.71 2.34
N TRP A 231 -12.22 2.82 2.89
CA TRP A 231 -13.47 2.42 2.27
C TRP A 231 -14.46 3.59 2.09
N ASP A 232 -14.66 4.42 3.12
CA ASP A 232 -15.54 5.60 3.03
C ASP A 232 -15.06 6.56 1.94
N LEU A 233 -13.74 6.80 1.85
CA LEU A 233 -13.14 7.65 0.82
C LEU A 233 -13.37 7.07 -0.59
N VAL A 234 -13.16 5.77 -0.77
CA VAL A 234 -13.43 5.10 -2.04
C VAL A 234 -14.91 5.23 -2.41
N GLN A 235 -15.82 5.03 -1.46
CA GLN A 235 -17.26 5.17 -1.69
C GLN A 235 -17.63 6.59 -2.15
N GLN A 236 -17.12 7.63 -1.49
CA GLN A 236 -17.34 9.02 -1.87
C GLN A 236 -16.83 9.33 -3.28
N MET A 237 -15.67 8.78 -3.66
CA MET A 237 -15.15 8.94 -5.03
C MET A 237 -16.08 8.30 -6.07
N TYR A 238 -16.60 7.11 -5.79
CA TYR A 238 -17.54 6.43 -6.67
C TYR A 238 -18.84 7.22 -6.81
N THR A 239 -19.41 7.73 -5.72
CA THR A 239 -20.64 8.53 -5.77
C THR A 239 -20.44 9.83 -6.54
N ASN A 240 -19.32 10.53 -6.34
CA ASN A 240 -19.03 11.79 -7.03
C ASN A 240 -18.81 11.59 -8.54
N ASN A 241 -18.11 10.50 -8.92
CA ASN A 241 -17.91 10.15 -10.32
C ASN A 241 -19.22 9.75 -11.01
N ALA A 242 -20.10 9.01 -10.31
CA ALA A 242 -21.41 8.65 -10.84
C ALA A 242 -22.25 9.90 -11.12
N VAL A 243 -22.32 10.85 -10.18
CA VAL A 243 -23.04 12.12 -10.36
C VAL A 243 -22.47 12.92 -11.54
N SER A 244 -21.15 13.03 -11.65
CA SER A 244 -20.48 13.78 -12.73
C SER A 244 -20.65 13.15 -14.12
N SER A 245 -20.95 11.85 -14.19
CA SER A 245 -21.20 11.15 -15.47
C SER A 245 -22.62 11.33 -16.01
N HIS A 246 -23.54 11.85 -15.20
CA HIS A 246 -24.95 12.07 -15.57
C HIS A 246 -25.30 13.54 -15.88
N THR A 247 -24.34 14.45 -15.73
CA THR A 247 -24.42 15.89 -16.05
C THR A 247 -23.59 16.22 -17.27
#